data_AF-A0A8J5R3A2-F1
#
_entry.id   AF-A0A8J5R3A2-F1
#
_cell.length_a   1.000
_cell.length_b   1.000
_cell.length_c   1.000
_cell.angle_alpha   90.00
_cell.angle_beta   90.00
_cell.angle_gamma   90.00
#
_symmetry.space_group_name_H-M   'P 1'
#
loop_
_entity.id
_entity.type
_entity.pdbx_description
1 polymer ?
#
loop_
_entity_poly.entity_id
_entity_poly.type
_entity_poly.pdbx_seq_one_letter_code
_entity_poly.pdbx_strand_id
1 'polypeptide(L)'
;MAAAALREQLNALLSSMFSQGLVDEQFQQLQMLQDEGGTPGFVAEVVTLFCDDAERIIAEIATLLEQPIVNFDKVDAYVHQLKGSSASVGAQKVKFTCMQFRQLCQEKSRDGCLMALAVVRNDFYDLRNKFQTMLQVVPYLFFLVFDLQIITTYKVMIDNVCVSCNLKITTLVFLLLKFITRYIMARSYAGSF
;
A
#
# COMPACT_ATOMS: atom_id res chain seq x y z
N MET A 1 12.05 4.08 -20.89
CA MET A 1 11.40 5.41 -20.83
C MET A 1 10.18 5.38 -19.91
N ALA A 2 9.11 4.64 -20.21
CA ALA A 2 7.89 4.61 -19.37
C ALA A 2 8.10 4.14 -17.92
N ALA A 3 8.86 3.05 -17.72
CA ALA A 3 9.14 2.52 -16.37
C ALA A 3 9.96 3.49 -15.50
N ALA A 4 10.87 4.27 -16.10
CA ALA A 4 11.68 5.25 -15.40
C ALA A 4 10.83 6.43 -14.92
N ALA A 5 9.96 6.96 -15.79
CA ALA A 5 9.02 8.02 -15.43
C ALA A 5 8.05 7.59 -14.32
N LEU A 6 7.58 6.34 -14.36
CA LEU A 6 6.69 5.80 -13.33
C LEU A 6 7.40 5.64 -11.96
N ARG A 7 8.67 5.20 -11.98
CA ARG A 7 9.50 5.11 -10.78
C ARG A 7 9.79 6.48 -10.18
N GLU A 8 10.03 7.48 -11.02
CA GLU A 8 10.23 8.86 -10.61
C GLU A 8 8.96 9.44 -9.96
N GLN A 9 7.78 9.19 -10.54
CA GLN A 9 6.50 9.59 -9.93
C GLN A 9 6.28 8.92 -8.56
N LEU A 10 6.58 7.62 -8.44
CA LEU A 10 6.48 6.90 -7.18
C LEU A 10 7.42 7.50 -6.12
N ASN A 11 8.67 7.76 -6.48
CA ASN A 11 9.64 8.37 -5.58
C ASN A 11 9.23 9.79 -5.17
N ALA A 12 8.69 10.59 -6.09
CA ALA A 12 8.17 11.93 -5.79
C ALA A 12 6.97 11.87 -4.82
N LEU A 13 6.06 10.92 -5.02
CA LEU A 13 4.93 10.67 -4.13
C LEU A 13 5.42 10.30 -2.72
N LEU A 14 6.32 9.33 -2.61
CA LEU A 14 6.90 8.90 -1.34
C LEU A 14 7.60 10.04 -0.61
N SER A 15 8.48 10.77 -1.30
CA SER A 15 9.14 11.96 -0.74
C SER A 15 8.14 13.01 -0.25
N SER A 16 7.01 13.19 -0.96
CA SER A 16 5.95 14.10 -0.52
C SER A 16 5.22 13.61 0.74
N MET A 17 5.07 12.30 0.92
CA MET A 17 4.40 11.72 2.09
C MET A 17 5.25 11.88 3.35
N PHE A 18 6.57 11.64 3.25
CA PHE A 18 7.51 11.87 4.35
C PHE A 18 7.62 13.37 4.70
N SER A 19 7.76 14.25 3.71
CA SER A 19 7.92 15.69 3.97
C SER A 19 6.67 16.35 4.58
N GLN A 20 5.49 15.83 4.27
CA GLN A 20 4.22 16.27 4.89
C GLN A 20 3.95 15.62 6.25
N GLY A 21 4.84 14.72 6.71
CA GLY A 21 4.68 13.97 7.95
C GLY A 21 3.47 13.03 7.95
N LEU A 22 3.06 12.53 6.77
CA LEU A 22 1.98 11.55 6.66
C LEU A 22 2.46 10.16 7.12
N VAL A 23 3.70 9.84 6.79
CA VAL A 23 4.38 8.60 7.18
C VAL A 23 5.69 8.90 7.93
N ASP A 24 6.07 8.02 8.85
CA ASP A 24 7.31 8.10 9.63
C ASP A 24 8.31 6.97 9.30
N GLU A 25 9.40 6.90 10.06
CA GLU A 25 10.49 5.91 9.88
C GLU A 25 9.99 4.46 9.89
N GLN A 26 8.85 4.14 10.51
CA GLN A 26 8.29 2.78 10.49
C GLN A 26 7.87 2.37 9.07
N PHE A 27 7.36 3.33 8.28
CA PHE A 27 7.03 3.06 6.88
C PHE A 27 8.29 2.79 6.06
N GLN A 28 9.39 3.51 6.34
CA GLN A 28 10.68 3.24 5.68
C GLN A 28 11.19 1.82 6.00
N GLN A 29 11.03 1.36 7.25
CA GLN A 29 11.40 0.00 7.63
C GLN A 29 10.58 -1.06 6.88
N LEU A 30 9.28 -0.83 6.68
CA LEU A 30 8.44 -1.71 5.85
C LEU A 30 8.95 -1.79 4.39
N GLN A 31 9.40 -0.67 3.82
CA GLN A 31 9.98 -0.65 2.49
C GLN A 31 11.30 -1.44 2.43
N MET A 32 12.17 -1.29 3.42
CA MET A 32 13.43 -2.04 3.50
C MET A 32 13.20 -3.55 3.57
N LEU A 33 12.20 -4.00 4.35
CA LEU A 33 11.83 -5.41 4.45
C LEU A 33 11.39 -6.01 3.09
N GLN A 34 10.81 -5.21 2.20
CA GLN A 34 10.48 -5.65 0.86
C GLN A 34 11.73 -5.76 -0.04
N ASP A 35 12.69 -4.84 0.10
CA ASP A 35 13.89 -4.78 -0.75
C ASP A 35 14.95 -5.84 -0.39
N GLU A 36 15.05 -6.25 0.88
CA GLU A 36 16.07 -7.21 1.39
C GLU A 36 15.81 -8.70 1.04
N GLY A 37 15.07 -8.96 -0.04
CA GLY A 37 14.70 -10.32 -0.48
C GLY A 37 13.30 -10.76 -0.05
N GLY A 38 12.45 -9.80 0.33
CA GLY A 38 11.07 -10.04 0.75
C GLY A 38 10.12 -10.40 -0.40
N THR A 39 8.93 -10.87 -0.03
CA THR A 39 7.83 -11.17 -0.96
C THR A 39 7.42 -9.91 -1.73
N PRO A 40 7.44 -9.90 -3.07
CA PRO A 40 6.98 -8.76 -3.84
C PRO A 40 5.53 -8.45 -3.49
N GLY A 41 5.22 -7.19 -3.19
CA GLY A 41 3.88 -6.77 -2.79
C GLY A 41 3.61 -6.77 -1.29
N PHE A 42 4.59 -7.12 -0.44
CA PHE A 42 4.44 -7.07 1.02
C PHE A 42 3.93 -5.71 1.53
N VAL A 43 4.57 -4.60 1.14
CA VAL A 43 4.12 -3.25 1.55
C VAL A 43 2.70 -2.97 1.06
N ALA A 44 2.35 -3.43 -0.15
CA ALA A 44 1.03 -3.23 -0.71
C ALA A 44 -0.05 -3.97 0.09
N GLU A 45 0.23 -5.20 0.52
CA GLU A 45 -0.65 -6.00 1.37
C GLU A 45 -0.84 -5.35 2.74
N VAL A 46 0.27 -4.96 3.40
CA VAL A 46 0.24 -4.31 4.72
C VAL A 46 -0.56 -3.00 4.67
N VAL A 47 -0.35 -2.18 3.64
CA VAL A 47 -1.08 -0.92 3.47
C VAL A 47 -2.57 -1.16 3.20
N THR A 48 -2.91 -2.18 2.41
CA THR A 48 -4.31 -2.52 2.12
C THR A 48 -5.03 -2.97 3.39
N LEU A 49 -4.42 -3.88 4.16
CA LEU A 49 -4.95 -4.33 5.45
C LEU A 49 -5.16 -3.16 6.42
N PHE A 50 -4.19 -2.25 6.52
CA PHE A 50 -4.35 -1.04 7.34
C PHE A 50 -5.53 -0.19 6.89
N CYS A 51 -5.69 0.05 5.59
CA CYS A 51 -6.79 0.86 5.07
C CYS A 51 -8.15 0.24 5.39
N ASP A 52 -8.30 -1.07 5.22
CA ASP A 52 -9.55 -1.77 5.49
C ASP A 52 -9.88 -1.80 6.98
N ASP A 53 -8.88 -2.08 7.83
CA ASP A 53 -9.06 -2.09 9.28
C ASP A 53 -9.37 -0.69 9.83
N ALA A 54 -8.66 0.33 9.37
CA ALA A 54 -8.87 1.70 9.82
C ALA A 54 -10.26 2.22 9.44
N GLU A 55 -10.72 1.96 8.21
CA GLU A 55 -12.07 2.34 7.76
C GLU A 55 -13.13 1.68 8.66
N ARG A 56 -13.01 0.37 8.91
CA ARG A 56 -13.91 -0.38 9.79
C ARG A 56 -13.91 0.18 11.21
N ILE A 57 -12.74 0.45 11.79
CA ILE A 57 -12.62 0.96 13.15
C ILE A 57 -13.20 2.38 13.27
N ILE A 58 -12.94 3.26 12.30
CA ILE A 58 -13.49 4.63 12.27
C ILE A 58 -15.03 4.58 12.19
N ALA A 59 -15.60 3.67 11.40
CA ALA A 59 -17.03 3.46 11.33
C ALA A 59 -17.60 2.97 12.68
N GLU A 60 -16.99 1.96 13.29
CA GLU A 60 -17.40 1.45 14.61
C GLU A 60 -17.38 2.55 15.69
N ILE A 61 -16.33 3.36 15.75
CA ILE A 61 -16.25 4.49 16.69
C ILE A 61 -17.39 5.49 16.43
N ALA A 62 -17.67 5.82 15.16
CA ALA A 62 -18.77 6.72 14.80
C ALA A 62 -20.11 6.18 15.33
N THR A 63 -20.41 4.90 15.10
CA THR A 63 -21.65 4.28 15.58
C THR A 63 -21.78 4.30 17.11
N LEU A 64 -20.67 4.13 17.84
CA LEU A 64 -20.67 4.21 19.31
C LEU A 64 -20.93 5.62 19.83
N LEU A 65 -20.38 6.64 19.16
CA LEU A 65 -20.56 8.04 19.54
C LEU A 65 -21.94 8.59 19.18
N GLU A 66 -22.67 7.94 18.26
CA GLU A 66 -24.06 8.28 17.91
C GLU A 66 -25.07 7.79 18.95
N GLN A 67 -24.72 6.81 19.78
CA GLN A 67 -25.62 6.25 20.79
C GLN A 67 -26.05 7.29 21.84
N PRO A 68 -27.26 7.17 22.41
CA PRO A 68 -27.73 8.07 23.47
C PRO A 68 -26.84 8.03 24.71
N ILE A 69 -26.34 6.85 25.06
CA ILE A 69 -25.38 6.62 26.14
C ILE A 69 -24.13 6.02 25.51
N VAL A 70 -23.03 6.78 25.52
CA VAL A 70 -21.77 6.38 24.91
C VAL A 70 -21.00 5.44 25.83
N ASN A 71 -20.59 4.28 25.32
CA ASN A 71 -19.66 3.39 26.00
C ASN A 71 -18.21 3.83 25.69
N PHE A 72 -17.67 4.72 26.53
CA PHE A 72 -16.33 5.27 26.35
C PHE A 72 -15.21 4.22 26.48
N ASP A 73 -15.40 3.16 27.25
CA ASP A 73 -14.41 2.08 27.36
C ASP A 73 -14.27 1.33 26.02
N LYS A 74 -15.40 1.10 25.33
CA LYS A 74 -15.40 0.49 24.00
C LYS A 74 -14.83 1.43 22.93
N VAL A 75 -15.09 2.73 23.03
CA VAL A 75 -14.47 3.75 22.16
C VAL A 75 -12.95 3.77 22.37
N ASP A 76 -12.47 3.81 23.61
CA ASP A 76 -11.02 3.80 23.91
C ASP A 76 -10.34 2.54 23.38
N ALA A 77 -10.98 1.37 23.48
CA ALA A 77 -10.46 0.13 22.93
C ALA A 77 -10.26 0.19 21.40
N TYR A 78 -11.25 0.73 20.67
CA TYR A 78 -11.14 0.91 19.22
C TYR A 78 -10.09 1.97 18.84
N VAL A 79 -10.04 3.09 19.55
CA VAL A 79 -9.00 4.12 19.35
C VAL A 79 -7.60 3.55 19.61
N HIS A 80 -7.45 2.71 20.64
CA HIS A 80 -6.21 2.01 20.92
C HIS A 80 -5.81 1.04 19.79
N GLN A 81 -6.77 0.29 19.26
CA GLN A 81 -6.55 -0.57 18.09
C GLN A 81 -6.10 0.23 16.87
N LEU A 82 -6.78 1.36 16.58
CA LEU A 82 -6.42 2.24 15.47
C LEU A 82 -5.03 2.84 15.63
N LYS A 83 -4.66 3.25 16.86
CA LYS A 83 -3.30 3.71 17.18
C LYS A 83 -2.26 2.64 16.88
N GLY A 84 -2.52 1.39 17.27
CA GLY A 84 -1.63 0.25 17.02
C GLY A 84 -1.46 -0.02 15.52
N SER A 85 -2.58 -0.12 14.80
CA SER A 85 -2.60 -0.32 13.35
C SER A 85 -1.85 0.81 12.62
N SER A 86 -2.13 2.07 12.97
CA SER A 86 -1.45 3.25 12.42
C SER A 86 0.06 3.24 12.69
N ALA A 87 0.48 2.86 13.91
CA ALA A 87 1.89 2.78 14.25
C ALA A 87 2.63 1.69 13.44
N SER A 88 1.96 0.56 13.18
CA SER A 88 2.57 -0.55 12.43
C SER A 88 2.89 -0.21 10.97
N VAL A 89 2.15 0.73 10.38
CA VAL A 89 2.37 1.22 9.00
C VAL A 89 3.05 2.58 8.94
N GLY A 90 3.44 3.13 10.09
CA GLY A 90 4.04 4.46 10.19
C GLY A 90 3.10 5.64 9.89
N ALA A 91 1.78 5.46 9.96
CA ALA A 91 0.79 6.53 9.77
C ALA A 91 0.85 7.55 10.93
N GLN A 92 1.74 8.52 10.81
CA GLN A 92 2.18 9.38 11.92
C GLN A 92 1.06 10.26 12.47
N LYS A 93 0.34 10.98 11.61
CA LYS A 93 -0.74 11.90 12.04
C LYS A 93 -1.86 11.14 12.74
N VAL A 94 -2.34 10.07 12.10
CA VAL A 94 -3.40 9.20 12.66
C VAL A 94 -3.00 8.65 14.03
N LYS A 95 -1.75 8.17 14.17
CA LYS A 95 -1.19 7.70 15.45
C LYS A 95 -1.27 8.77 16.54
N PHE A 96 -0.83 10.00 16.25
CA PHE A 96 -0.82 11.09 17.24
C PHE A 96 -2.22 11.58 17.60
N THR A 97 -3.11 11.71 16.61
CA THR A 97 -4.50 12.09 16.86
C THR A 97 -5.20 11.02 17.72
N CYS A 98 -4.93 9.74 17.49
CA CYS A 98 -5.43 8.67 18.35
C CYS A 98 -4.92 8.79 19.80
N MET A 99 -3.67 9.22 20.03
CA MET A 99 -3.17 9.44 21.40
C MET A 99 -3.96 10.52 22.14
N GLN A 100 -4.29 11.62 21.46
CA GLN A 100 -5.11 12.70 22.03
C GLN A 100 -6.56 12.24 22.24
N PHE A 101 -7.10 11.46 21.30
CA PHE A 101 -8.45 10.93 21.39
C PHE A 101 -8.63 10.05 22.65
N ARG A 102 -7.64 9.21 23.00
CA ARG A 102 -7.71 8.42 24.24
C ARG A 102 -7.88 9.26 25.50
N GLN A 103 -7.24 10.43 25.57
CA GLN A 103 -7.41 11.36 26.69
C GLN A 103 -8.86 11.85 26.79
N LEU A 104 -9.47 12.20 25.65
CA LEU A 104 -10.86 12.65 25.58
C LEU A 104 -11.86 11.54 25.93
N CYS A 105 -11.50 10.28 25.65
CA CYS A 105 -12.28 9.11 26.09
C CYS A 105 -12.27 8.98 27.62
N GLN A 106 -11.11 9.19 28.27
CA GLN A 106 -10.97 9.14 29.73
C GLN A 106 -11.74 10.27 30.43
N GLU A 107 -11.78 11.45 29.80
CA GLU A 107 -12.57 12.60 30.25
C GLU A 107 -14.08 12.43 29.98
N LYS A 108 -14.48 11.35 29.29
CA LYS A 108 -15.87 11.05 28.92
C LYS A 108 -16.56 12.21 28.18
N SER A 109 -15.79 12.94 27.39
CA SER A 109 -16.28 14.08 26.62
C SER A 109 -16.79 13.62 25.26
N ARG A 110 -18.12 13.55 25.07
CA ARG A 110 -18.72 13.16 23.78
C ARG A 110 -18.32 14.12 22.66
N ASP A 111 -18.41 15.43 22.91
CA ASP A 111 -18.08 16.45 21.91
C ASP A 111 -16.58 16.43 21.56
N GLY A 112 -15.72 16.23 22.56
CA GLY A 112 -14.29 16.04 22.34
C GLY A 112 -14.01 14.81 21.47
N CYS A 113 -14.65 13.68 21.78
CA CYS A 113 -14.53 12.46 20.98
C CYS A 113 -15.02 12.64 19.54
N LEU A 114 -16.12 13.36 19.32
CA LEU A 114 -16.63 13.65 17.97
C LEU A 114 -15.67 14.52 17.17
N MET A 115 -15.10 15.55 17.80
CA MET A 115 -14.09 16.40 17.16
C MET A 115 -12.82 15.60 16.84
N ALA A 116 -12.34 14.79 17.78
CA ALA A 116 -11.18 13.93 17.57
C ALA A 116 -11.42 12.90 16.46
N LEU A 117 -12.62 12.31 16.38
CA LEU A 117 -12.99 11.40 15.29
C LEU A 117 -12.96 12.10 13.94
N ALA A 118 -13.41 13.36 13.85
CA ALA A 118 -13.35 14.13 12.61
C ALA A 118 -11.90 14.37 12.16
N VAL A 119 -11.00 14.69 13.10
CA VAL A 119 -9.57 14.86 12.81
C VAL A 119 -8.94 13.53 12.37
N VAL A 120 -9.18 12.44 13.10
CA VAL A 120 -8.69 11.10 12.73
C VAL A 120 -9.14 10.72 11.32
N ARG A 121 -10.42 10.96 11.01
CA ARG A 121 -10.99 10.67 9.69
C ARG A 121 -10.30 11.47 8.59
N ASN A 122 -10.04 12.76 8.81
CA ASN A 122 -9.33 13.61 7.84
C ASN A 122 -7.89 13.14 7.62
N ASP A 123 -7.15 12.89 8.71
CA ASP A 123 -5.77 12.39 8.65
C ASP A 123 -5.70 11.04 7.92
N PHE A 124 -6.66 10.16 8.20
CA PHE A 124 -6.76 8.85 7.56
C PHE A 124 -7.05 8.96 6.06
N TYR A 125 -8.04 9.75 5.64
CA TYR A 125 -8.38 9.84 4.22
C TYR A 125 -7.30 10.54 3.40
N ASP A 126 -6.60 11.54 3.97
CA ASP A 126 -5.46 12.16 3.29
C ASP A 126 -4.37 11.12 3.01
N LEU A 127 -4.00 10.33 4.03
CA LEU A 127 -3.02 9.25 3.88
C LEU A 127 -3.51 8.14 2.93
N ARG A 128 -4.76 7.69 3.07
CA ARG A 128 -5.37 6.65 2.22
C ARG A 128 -5.33 7.03 0.75
N ASN A 129 -5.61 8.29 0.40
CA ASN A 129 -5.54 8.77 -0.98
C ASN A 129 -4.12 8.67 -1.57
N LYS A 130 -3.09 8.95 -0.76
CA LYS A 130 -1.68 8.75 -1.19
C LYS A 130 -1.34 7.28 -1.33
N PHE A 131 -1.78 6.44 -0.39
CA PHE A 131 -1.61 4.99 -0.48
C PHE A 131 -2.31 4.39 -1.70
N GLN A 132 -3.52 4.82 -2.05
CA GLN A 132 -4.20 4.36 -3.26
C GLN A 132 -3.44 4.75 -4.53
N THR A 133 -2.93 5.98 -4.61
CA THR A 133 -2.08 6.40 -5.73
C THR A 133 -0.83 5.52 -5.81
N MET A 134 -0.19 5.21 -4.68
CA MET A 134 0.95 4.32 -4.60
C MET A 134 0.60 2.90 -5.12
N LEU A 135 -0.48 2.31 -4.60
CA LEU A 135 -0.95 0.97 -4.96
C LEU A 135 -1.36 0.85 -6.43
N GLN A 136 -1.89 1.90 -7.04
CA GLN A 136 -2.21 1.91 -8.47
C GLN A 136 -0.94 1.88 -9.33
N VAL A 137 0.14 2.51 -8.90
CA VAL A 137 1.39 2.62 -9.67
C VAL A 137 2.27 1.36 -9.58
N VAL A 138 2.28 0.68 -8.43
CA VAL A 138 3.08 -0.52 -8.16
C VAL A 138 2.87 -1.68 -9.16
N PRO A 139 1.64 -2.10 -9.54
CA PRO A 139 1.44 -3.23 -10.45
C PRO A 139 1.93 -2.95 -11.87
N TYR A 140 1.84 -1.70 -12.35
CA TYR A 140 2.40 -1.34 -13.65
C TYR A 140 3.93 -1.37 -13.64
N LEU A 141 4.56 -0.98 -12.53
CA LEU A 141 6.02 -1.09 -12.38
C LEU A 141 6.46 -2.55 -12.30
N PHE A 142 5.74 -3.38 -11.54
CA PHE A 142 5.99 -4.82 -11.47
C PHE A 142 5.87 -5.47 -12.85
N PHE A 143 4.82 -5.17 -13.61
CA PHE A 143 4.62 -5.65 -14.97
C PHE A 143 5.76 -5.24 -15.91
N LEU A 144 6.12 -3.94 -15.92
CA LEU A 144 7.16 -3.41 -16.80
C LEU A 144 8.57 -3.91 -16.46
N VAL A 145 8.87 -4.12 -15.18
CA VAL A 145 10.18 -4.60 -14.72
C VAL A 145 10.32 -6.11 -14.90
N PHE A 146 9.27 -6.90 -14.64
CA PHE A 146 9.28 -8.34 -14.93
C PHE A 146 9.44 -8.62 -16.42
N ASP A 147 8.73 -7.88 -17.29
CA ASP A 147 8.93 -8.00 -18.73
C ASP A 147 10.38 -7.67 -19.11
N LEU A 148 11.00 -6.62 -18.55
CA LEU A 148 12.38 -6.26 -18.86
C LEU A 148 13.41 -7.27 -18.35
N GLN A 149 13.23 -7.82 -17.14
CA GLN A 149 14.12 -8.83 -16.56
C GLN A 149 14.00 -10.16 -17.30
N ILE A 150 12.79 -10.61 -17.63
CA ILE A 150 12.59 -11.79 -18.48
C ILE A 150 13.22 -11.53 -19.85
N ILE A 151 12.99 -10.38 -20.49
CA ILE A 151 13.62 -10.06 -21.77
C ILE A 151 15.15 -10.03 -21.67
N THR A 152 15.74 -9.51 -20.59
CA THR A 152 17.22 -9.51 -20.43
C THR A 152 17.78 -10.89 -20.14
N THR A 153 17.15 -11.70 -19.28
CA THR A 153 17.56 -13.09 -19.01
C THR A 153 17.44 -13.95 -20.27
N TYR A 154 16.33 -13.82 -21.01
CA TYR A 154 16.16 -14.53 -22.28
C TYR A 154 17.04 -13.96 -23.39
N LYS A 155 17.40 -12.67 -23.39
CA LYS A 155 18.36 -12.11 -24.33
C LYS A 155 19.78 -12.62 -24.08
N VAL A 156 20.24 -12.71 -22.83
CA VAL A 156 21.53 -13.33 -22.48
C VAL A 156 21.56 -14.82 -22.86
N MET A 157 20.44 -15.52 -22.71
CA MET A 157 20.31 -16.92 -23.13
C MET A 157 20.26 -17.08 -24.65
N ILE A 158 19.56 -16.18 -25.37
CA ILE A 158 19.51 -16.15 -26.83
C ILE A 158 20.87 -15.74 -27.42
N ASP A 159 21.56 -14.74 -26.89
CA ASP A 159 22.87 -14.29 -27.38
C ASP A 159 23.94 -15.39 -27.19
N ASN A 160 23.86 -16.19 -26.13
CA ASN A 160 24.72 -17.39 -25.96
C ASN A 160 24.36 -18.55 -26.89
N VAL A 161 23.08 -18.74 -27.23
CA VAL A 161 22.61 -19.82 -28.12
C VAL A 161 22.78 -19.46 -29.61
N CYS A 162 22.70 -18.18 -29.97
CA CYS A 162 22.75 -17.69 -31.35
C CYS A 162 24.15 -17.79 -31.99
N VAL A 163 25.20 -18.00 -31.20
CA VAL A 163 26.56 -18.29 -31.73
C VAL A 163 26.65 -19.69 -32.36
N SER A 164 25.73 -20.61 -32.05
CA SER A 164 25.80 -22.01 -32.52
C SER A 164 24.73 -22.43 -33.54
N CYS A 165 23.62 -21.70 -33.73
CA CYS A 165 22.51 -22.23 -34.52
C CYS A 165 21.79 -21.19 -35.39
N ASN A 166 21.85 -21.40 -36.71
CA ASN A 166 21.29 -20.52 -37.73
C ASN A 166 19.75 -20.61 -37.78
N LEU A 167 19.09 -19.52 -37.38
CA LEU A 167 17.79 -19.00 -37.87
C LEU A 167 16.56 -19.95 -37.88
N LYS A 168 15.83 -20.02 -36.74
CA LYS A 168 14.36 -20.31 -36.65
C LYS A 168 13.79 -20.27 -35.22
N ILE A 169 14.64 -20.34 -34.19
CA ILE A 169 14.20 -20.42 -32.77
C ILE A 169 13.72 -19.07 -32.22
N THR A 170 14.26 -17.95 -32.71
CA THR A 170 13.95 -16.61 -32.21
C THR A 170 12.48 -16.22 -32.37
N THR A 171 11.83 -16.56 -33.47
CA THR A 171 10.41 -16.23 -33.68
C THR A 171 9.47 -17.05 -32.80
N LEU A 172 9.79 -18.33 -32.56
CA LEU A 172 8.97 -19.23 -31.74
C LEU A 172 9.04 -18.86 -30.25
N VAL A 173 10.23 -18.50 -29.76
CA VAL A 173 10.42 -18.01 -28.39
C VAL A 173 9.72 -16.67 -28.17
N PHE A 174 9.73 -15.78 -29.16
CA PHE A 174 9.02 -14.50 -29.08
C PHE A 174 7.49 -14.67 -29.06
N LEU A 175 6.97 -15.66 -29.81
CA LEU A 175 5.55 -16.03 -29.79
C LEU A 175 5.14 -16.69 -28.47
N LEU A 176 5.98 -17.59 -27.93
CA LEU A 176 5.75 -18.22 -26.62
C LEU A 176 5.80 -17.22 -25.47
N LEU A 177 6.75 -16.27 -25.46
CA LEU A 177 6.75 -15.19 -24.48
C LEU A 177 5.47 -14.36 -24.59
N LYS A 178 5.08 -13.92 -25.80
CA LYS A 178 3.80 -13.20 -25.99
C LYS A 178 2.59 -14.01 -25.52
N PHE A 179 2.62 -15.33 -25.67
CA PHE A 179 1.54 -16.21 -25.23
C PHE A 179 1.51 -16.34 -23.70
N ILE A 180 2.67 -16.47 -23.06
CA ILE A 180 2.81 -16.55 -21.60
C ILE A 180 2.43 -15.20 -20.97
N THR A 181 2.87 -14.07 -21.51
CA THR A 181 2.49 -12.73 -21.02
C THR A 181 0.98 -12.49 -21.16
N ARG A 182 0.36 -12.93 -22.27
CA ARG A 182 -1.11 -12.87 -22.44
C ARG A 182 -1.86 -13.82 -21.50
N TYR A 183 -1.33 -15.01 -21.24
CA TYR A 183 -1.94 -15.98 -20.32
C TYR A 183 -1.88 -15.52 -18.86
N ILE A 184 -0.76 -14.91 -18.46
CA ILE A 184 -0.60 -14.31 -17.13
C ILE A 184 -1.52 -13.08 -16.97
N MET A 185 -1.62 -12.23 -18.00
CA MET A 185 -2.61 -11.13 -18.04
C MET A 185 -4.05 -11.63 -17.84
N ALA A 186 -4.47 -12.67 -18.57
CA ALA A 186 -5.84 -13.21 -18.49
C ALA A 186 -6.19 -13.77 -17.10
N ARG A 187 -5.20 -14.27 -16.35
CA ARG A 187 -5.41 -14.84 -15.01
C ARG A 187 -5.44 -13.78 -13.91
N SER A 188 -4.77 -12.64 -14.10
CA SER A 188 -4.76 -11.53 -13.13
C SER A 188 -6.08 -10.75 -13.12
N TYR A 189 -6.77 -10.62 -14.26
CA TYR A 189 -8.09 -9.97 -14.33
C TYR A 189 -9.26 -10.88 -13.92
N ALA A 190 -9.05 -12.20 -13.85
CA ALA A 190 -10.10 -13.15 -13.45
C ALA A 190 -10.22 -13.36 -11.93
N GLY A 191 -9.36 -12.72 -11.13
CA GLY A 191 -9.35 -12.82 -9.66
C GLY A 191 -10.07 -11.70 -8.92
N SER A 192 -10.82 -10.85 -9.61
CA SER A 192 -11.59 -9.75 -9.02
C SER A 192 -13.06 -9.85 -9.41
N PHE A 193 -13.77 -10.80 -8.80
CA PHE A 193 -15.22 -10.79 -8.58
C PHE A 193 -15.52 -11.52 -7.27
#